data_AF-A0AA41ZHL3-F1
#
_entry.id   AF-A0AA41ZHL3-F1
#
_cell.length_a   1.000
_cell.length_b   1.000
_cell.length_c   1.000
_cell.angle_alpha   90.00
_cell.angle_beta   90.00
_cell.angle_gamma   90.00
#
_symmetry.space_group_name_H-M   'P 1'
#
loop_
_entity.id
_entity.type
_entity.pdbx_description
1 polymer ?
#
loop_
_entity_poly.entity_id
_entity_poly.type
_entity_poly.pdbx_seq_one_letter_code
_entity_poly.pdbx_strand_id
1 'polypeptide(L)'
;MSGKIIAVGALGGSGTRAVADVLMALGGFFGDDINESRDNLTFTRLFKDPEWFACAEKKDIQRRLEVFQNYMCGNLSISDLMFFIKASSKNGIMKNEPPSFKLLGKHFFCNQVIDSFWGRNEPNTHIYRQYYRLHE
;
A
#
# COMPACT_ATOMS: atom_id res chain seq x y z
N MET A 1 -10.92 -12.45 5.96
CA MET A 1 -9.98 -13.30 5.19
C MET A 1 -8.63 -13.29 5.88
N SER A 2 -8.07 -14.48 6.17
CA SER A 2 -6.75 -14.67 6.79
C SER A 2 -5.70 -14.81 5.68
N GLY A 3 -5.30 -13.69 5.08
CA GLY A 3 -4.18 -13.65 4.14
C GLY A 3 -2.88 -13.36 4.90
N LYS A 4 -1.78 -14.03 4.56
CA LYS A 4 -0.47 -13.67 5.15
C LYS A 4 -0.05 -12.29 4.63
N ILE A 5 0.52 -11.46 5.50
CA ILE A 5 1.06 -10.13 5.15
C ILE A 5 2.58 -10.24 5.05
N ILE A 6 3.15 -9.94 3.88
CA ILE A 6 4.61 -9.96 3.68
C ILE A 6 5.12 -8.54 3.46
N ALA A 7 5.84 -7.99 4.45
CA ALA A 7 6.58 -6.75 4.26
C ALA A 7 8.01 -7.07 3.84
N VAL A 8 8.43 -6.57 2.68
CA VAL A 8 9.79 -6.71 2.15
C VAL A 8 10.48 -5.36 2.28
N GLY A 9 11.63 -5.32 2.95
CA GLY A 9 12.41 -4.11 3.12
C GLY A 9 13.81 -4.40 3.63
N ALA A 10 14.69 -3.39 3.60
CA ALA A 10 16.04 -3.40 4.19
C ALA A 10 17.09 -4.33 3.55
N LEU A 11 16.92 -4.76 2.28
CA LEU A 11 17.92 -5.57 1.55
C LEU A 11 18.76 -4.75 0.54
N GLY A 12 18.59 -3.43 0.48
CA GLY A 12 19.13 -2.56 -0.58
C GLY A 12 18.25 -2.54 -1.83
N GLY A 13 18.43 -1.54 -2.73
CA GLY A 13 17.50 -1.30 -3.85
C GLY A 13 17.34 -2.48 -4.82
N SER A 14 18.44 -3.18 -5.13
CA SER A 14 18.43 -4.36 -6.02
C SER A 14 17.94 -5.63 -5.32
N GLY A 15 18.38 -5.88 -4.08
CA GLY A 15 18.00 -7.08 -3.32
C GLY A 15 16.52 -7.10 -2.96
N THR A 16 15.97 -5.95 -2.58
CA THR A 16 14.55 -5.83 -2.21
C THR A 16 13.64 -6.06 -3.42
N ARG A 17 14.04 -5.55 -4.59
CA ARG A 17 13.36 -5.75 -5.87
C ARG A 17 13.34 -7.22 -6.30
N ALA A 18 14.49 -7.91 -6.21
CA ALA A 18 14.59 -9.32 -6.58
C ALA A 18 13.67 -10.21 -5.72
N VAL A 19 13.59 -9.94 -4.41
CA VAL A 19 12.66 -10.65 -3.51
C VAL A 19 11.20 -10.36 -3.87
N ALA A 20 10.87 -9.10 -4.18
CA ALA A 20 9.53 -8.73 -4.61
C ALA A 20 9.14 -9.45 -5.91
N ASP A 21 10.03 -9.51 -6.90
CA ASP A 21 9.80 -10.21 -8.17
C ASP A 21 9.53 -11.71 -7.95
N VAL A 22 10.29 -12.38 -7.08
CA VAL A 22 10.05 -13.80 -6.73
C VAL A 22 8.69 -13.99 -6.08
N LEU A 23 8.33 -13.14 -5.10
CA LEU A 23 7.05 -13.25 -4.40
C LEU A 23 5.86 -12.95 -5.32
N MET A 24 6.00 -12.00 -6.24
CA MET A 24 5.01 -11.72 -7.27
C MET A 24 4.87 -12.89 -8.26
N ALA A 25 5.98 -13.51 -8.67
CA ALA A 25 5.96 -14.69 -9.53
C ALA A 25 5.28 -15.91 -8.86
N LEU A 26 5.27 -15.97 -7.53
CA LEU A 26 4.54 -16.97 -6.73
C LEU A 26 3.06 -16.61 -6.51
N GLY A 27 2.55 -15.56 -7.14
CA GLY A 27 1.15 -15.13 -7.03
C GLY A 27 0.86 -14.11 -5.92
N GLY A 28 1.90 -13.54 -5.29
CA GLY A 28 1.74 -12.49 -4.29
C GLY A 28 1.26 -11.17 -4.88
N PHE A 29 0.25 -10.54 -4.27
CA PHE A 29 -0.23 -9.23 -4.67
C PHE A 29 0.55 -8.10 -3.97
N PHE A 30 1.20 -7.22 -4.75
CA PHE A 30 2.02 -6.12 -4.24
C PHE A 30 1.43 -4.73 -4.50
N GLY A 31 0.20 -4.67 -5.03
CA GLY A 31 -0.49 -3.44 -5.45
C GLY A 31 -0.51 -3.29 -6.97
N ASP A 32 -1.48 -2.53 -7.48
CA ASP A 32 -1.59 -2.20 -8.91
C ASP A 32 -0.74 -0.98 -9.32
N ASP A 33 -0.38 -0.13 -8.35
CA ASP A 33 0.46 1.06 -8.55
C ASP A 33 1.86 0.77 -8.02
N ILE A 34 2.73 0.21 -8.87
CA ILE A 34 4.12 -0.12 -8.54
C ILE A 34 5.11 0.56 -9.50
N ASN A 35 6.27 0.97 -8.99
CA ASN A 35 7.35 1.52 -9.81
C ASN A 35 8.30 0.42 -10.35
N GLU A 36 9.36 0.82 -11.07
CA GLU A 36 10.39 -0.11 -11.58
C GLU A 36 11.14 -0.85 -10.46
N SER A 37 11.21 -0.26 -9.26
CA SER A 37 11.78 -0.88 -8.07
C SER A 37 10.81 -1.79 -7.33
N ARG A 38 9.60 -1.99 -7.86
CA ARG A 38 8.49 -2.74 -7.23
C ARG A 38 7.99 -2.12 -5.92
N ASP A 39 8.24 -0.83 -5.71
CA ASP A 39 7.71 -0.14 -4.54
C ASP A 39 6.20 0.04 -4.68
N ASN A 40 5.45 -0.16 -3.59
CA ASN A 40 4.01 0.02 -3.58
C ASN A 40 3.67 1.52 -3.47
N LEU A 41 3.42 2.16 -4.61
CA LEU A 41 3.13 3.59 -4.70
C LEU A 41 1.83 3.97 -3.99
N THR A 42 0.87 3.05 -3.85
CA THR A 42 -0.32 3.30 -3.02
C THR A 42 0.05 3.53 -1.57
N PHE A 43 1.02 2.77 -1.05
CA PHE A 43 1.58 2.99 0.27
C PHE A 43 2.33 4.33 0.33
N THR A 44 3.17 4.63 -0.66
CA THR A 44 3.88 5.92 -0.76
C THR A 44 2.90 7.10 -0.67
N ARG A 45 1.80 7.08 -1.43
CA ARG A 45 0.76 8.13 -1.46
C ARG A 45 0.12 8.33 -0.11
N LEU A 46 -0.16 7.25 0.61
CA LEU A 46 -0.84 7.29 1.90
C LEU A 46 0.09 7.62 3.08
N PHE A 47 1.38 7.36 2.99
CA PHE A 47 2.23 7.37 4.20
C PHE A 47 3.53 8.14 4.07
N LYS A 48 3.99 8.43 2.84
CA LYS A 48 5.26 9.12 2.62
C LYS A 48 5.02 10.62 2.43
N ASP A 49 4.49 11.25 3.47
CA ASP A 49 4.29 12.70 3.56
C ASP A 49 4.75 13.16 4.96
N PRO A 50 5.94 13.75 5.08
CA PRO A 50 6.50 14.17 6.37
C PRO A 50 5.67 15.24 7.07
N GLU A 51 5.09 16.18 6.31
CA GLU A 51 4.28 17.28 6.87
C GLU A 51 2.97 16.72 7.44
N TRP A 52 2.33 15.82 6.72
CA TRP A 52 1.17 15.11 7.25
C TRP A 52 1.53 14.28 8.47
N PHE A 53 2.60 13.49 8.41
CA PHE A 53 2.97 12.58 9.49
C PHE A 53 3.32 13.32 10.79
N ALA A 54 3.97 14.49 10.69
CA ALA A 54 4.30 15.33 11.84
C ALA A 54 3.06 15.82 12.61
N CYS A 55 1.92 15.99 11.92
CA CYS A 55 0.67 16.47 12.49
C CYS A 55 -0.39 15.36 12.69
N ALA A 56 -0.08 14.11 12.30
CA ALA A 56 -1.05 13.02 12.31
C ALA A 56 -1.26 12.46 13.72
N GLU A 57 -2.53 12.32 14.11
CA GLU A 57 -2.87 11.57 15.31
C GLU A 57 -2.91 10.06 15.02
N LYS A 58 -2.88 9.24 16.07
CA LYS A 58 -3.01 7.78 15.98
C LYS A 58 -4.26 7.36 15.17
N LYS A 59 -5.38 8.09 15.32
CA LYS A 59 -6.62 7.83 14.57
C LYS A 59 -6.47 8.08 13.07
N ASP A 60 -5.68 9.06 12.67
CA ASP A 60 -5.45 9.39 11.25
C ASP A 60 -4.59 8.32 10.59
N ILE A 61 -3.53 7.89 11.27
CA ILE A 61 -2.67 6.80 10.83
C ILE A 61 -3.48 5.50 10.69
N GLN A 62 -4.31 5.20 11.70
CA GLN A 62 -5.20 4.05 11.69
C GLN A 62 -6.18 4.08 10.51
N ARG A 63 -6.79 5.24 10.24
CA ARG A 63 -7.70 5.38 9.09
C ARG A 63 -6.98 5.17 7.75
N ARG A 64 -5.77 5.71 7.58
CA ARG A 64 -4.97 5.45 6.36
C ARG A 64 -4.58 3.98 6.23
N LEU A 65 -4.26 3.30 7.34
CA LEU A 65 -3.95 1.87 7.36
C LEU A 65 -5.17 1.02 6.97
N GLU A 66 -6.35 1.34 7.47
CA GLU A 66 -7.60 0.66 7.09
C GLU A 66 -7.89 0.81 5.61
N VAL A 67 -7.77 2.03 5.06
CA VAL A 67 -7.94 2.27 3.61
C VAL A 67 -6.93 1.48 2.80
N PHE A 68 -5.66 1.47 3.22
CA PHE A 68 -4.61 0.68 2.56
C PHE A 68 -4.90 -0.82 2.62
N GLN A 69 -5.34 -1.34 3.77
CA GLN A 69 -5.70 -2.75 3.91
C GLN A 69 -6.92 -3.11 3.06
N ASN A 70 -7.96 -2.27 3.04
CA ASN A 70 -9.13 -2.47 2.20
C ASN A 70 -8.76 -2.48 0.72
N TYR A 71 -7.85 -1.61 0.30
CA TYR A 71 -7.26 -1.63 -1.04
C TYR A 71 -6.53 -2.96 -1.31
N MET A 72 -5.57 -3.33 -0.47
CA MET A 72 -4.78 -4.55 -0.67
C MET A 72 -5.61 -5.84 -0.62
N CYS A 73 -6.74 -5.82 0.09
CA CYS A 73 -7.68 -6.93 0.20
C CYS A 73 -8.79 -6.93 -0.86
N GLY A 74 -8.84 -5.93 -1.75
CA GLY A 74 -9.90 -5.81 -2.76
C GLY A 74 -11.28 -5.41 -2.21
N ASN A 75 -11.36 -4.90 -0.99
CA ASN A 75 -12.60 -4.51 -0.30
C ASN A 75 -12.77 -2.99 -0.21
N LEU A 76 -12.31 -2.25 -1.22
CA LEU A 76 -12.29 -0.79 -1.19
C LEU A 76 -13.70 -0.21 -1.40
N SER A 77 -14.22 0.50 -0.40
CA SER A 77 -15.50 1.22 -0.55
C SER A 77 -15.34 2.53 -1.32
N ILE A 78 -16.45 3.09 -1.83
CA ILE A 78 -16.45 4.42 -2.47
C ILE A 78 -15.94 5.51 -1.51
N SER A 79 -16.26 5.39 -0.23
CA SER A 79 -15.76 6.30 0.82
C SER A 79 -14.24 6.18 1.00
N ASP A 80 -13.72 4.96 1.02
CA ASP A 80 -12.27 4.71 1.07
C ASP A 80 -11.56 5.26 -0.16
N LEU A 81 -12.18 5.11 -1.34
CA LEU A 81 -11.65 5.66 -2.58
C LEU A 81 -11.58 7.18 -2.56
N MET A 82 -12.68 7.86 -2.19
CA MET A 82 -12.69 9.32 -2.08
C MET A 82 -11.66 9.81 -1.06
N PHE A 83 -11.53 9.09 0.07
CA PHE A 83 -10.50 9.37 1.06
C PHE A 83 -9.09 9.19 0.49
N PHE A 84 -8.82 8.10 -0.23
CA PHE A 84 -7.54 7.83 -0.86
C PHE A 84 -7.16 8.93 -1.85
N ILE A 85 -8.07 9.32 -2.75
CA ILE A 85 -7.84 10.39 -3.72
C ILE A 85 -7.48 11.69 -2.99
N LYS A 86 -8.27 12.06 -1.97
CA LYS A 86 -8.02 13.27 -1.17
C LYS A 86 -6.67 13.22 -0.44
N ALA A 87 -6.31 12.07 0.13
CA ALA A 87 -5.03 11.88 0.82
C ALA A 87 -3.86 11.93 -0.16
N SER A 88 -3.98 11.29 -1.33
CA SER A 88 -2.95 11.29 -2.37
C SER A 88 -2.74 12.68 -2.96
N SER A 89 -3.80 13.45 -3.22
CA SER A 89 -3.67 14.81 -3.78
C SER A 89 -3.01 15.80 -2.82
N LYS A 90 -3.09 15.52 -1.51
CA LYS A 90 -2.43 16.32 -0.48
C LYS A 90 -0.97 15.96 -0.28
N ASN A 91 -0.55 14.75 -0.69
CA ASN A 91 0.81 14.29 -0.51
C ASN A 91 1.78 15.13 -1.36
N GLY A 92 2.63 15.91 -0.68
CA GLY A 92 3.60 16.81 -1.31
C GLY A 92 4.62 16.13 -2.23
N ILE A 93 4.96 14.87 -1.97
CA ILE A 93 5.98 14.12 -2.69
C ILE A 93 5.45 13.63 -4.04
N MET A 94 4.16 13.31 -4.13
CA MET A 94 3.55 12.70 -5.32
C MET A 94 2.63 13.65 -6.11
N LYS A 95 2.75 14.97 -5.89
CA LYS A 95 1.91 16.00 -6.54
C LYS A 95 1.88 15.91 -8.07
N ASN A 96 2.98 15.51 -8.69
CA ASN A 96 3.13 15.47 -10.15
C ASN A 96 2.85 14.09 -10.77
N GLU A 97 2.64 13.07 -9.93
CA GLU A 97 2.34 11.71 -10.38
C GLU A 97 0.93 11.36 -9.94
N PRO A 98 -0.11 11.62 -10.75
CA PRO A 98 -1.47 11.25 -10.39
C PRO A 98 -1.57 9.74 -10.16
N PRO A 99 -2.47 9.28 -9.27
CA PRO A 99 -2.73 7.86 -9.11
C PRO A 99 -3.09 7.26 -10.48
N SER A 100 -2.49 6.11 -10.82
CA SER A 100 -2.77 5.46 -12.09
C SER A 100 -4.26 5.09 -12.19
N PHE A 101 -4.99 5.62 -13.18
CA PHE A 101 -6.44 5.33 -13.33
C PHE A 101 -6.78 3.83 -13.51
N LYS A 102 -5.78 2.98 -13.75
CA LYS A 102 -5.87 1.51 -13.67
C LYS A 102 -6.23 0.99 -12.27
N LEU A 103 -6.02 1.78 -11.21
CA LEU A 103 -6.40 1.55 -9.80
C LEU A 103 -7.88 1.17 -9.60
N LEU A 104 -8.76 1.63 -10.49
CA LEU A 104 -10.20 1.57 -10.28
C LEU A 104 -10.88 0.43 -11.03
N GLY A 105 -10.38 0.10 -12.23
CA GLY A 105 -11.01 -0.88 -13.10
C GLY A 105 -10.93 -2.31 -12.57
N LYS A 106 -9.83 -2.67 -11.88
CA LYS A 106 -9.64 -4.04 -11.38
C LYS A 106 -10.35 -4.32 -10.06
N HIS A 107 -10.42 -3.37 -9.13
CA HIS A 107 -11.06 -3.63 -7.84
C HIS A 107 -12.59 -3.78 -7.89
N PHE A 108 -13.27 -3.16 -8.86
CA PHE A 108 -14.71 -3.31 -9.04
C PHE A 108 -15.12 -4.51 -9.92
N PHE A 109 -14.24 -4.98 -10.80
CA PHE A 109 -14.57 -6.01 -11.80
C PHE A 109 -13.79 -7.33 -11.65
N CYS A 110 -12.70 -7.33 -10.89
CA CYS A 110 -11.85 -8.50 -10.72
C CYS A 110 -11.93 -8.96 -9.27
N ASN A 111 -12.67 -10.05 -9.05
CA ASN A 111 -12.40 -10.97 -7.96
C ASN A 111 -11.00 -11.57 -8.21
N GLN A 112 -9.93 -10.79 -8.03
CA GLN A 112 -8.63 -11.40 -7.84
C GLN A 112 -8.76 -12.15 -6.52
N VAL A 113 -8.92 -13.46 -6.65
CA VAL A 113 -8.60 -14.38 -5.57
C VAL A 113 -7.17 -14.01 -5.18
N ILE A 114 -7.01 -13.38 -4.02
CA ILE A 114 -5.69 -13.14 -3.43
C ILE A 114 -5.20 -14.53 -3.08
N ASP A 115 -4.47 -15.17 -4.00
CA ASP A 115 -4.31 -16.63 -4.01
C ASP A 115 -3.42 -17.17 -2.88
N SER A 116 -2.93 -16.34 -1.95
CA SER A 116 -2.43 -16.80 -0.63
C SER A 116 -1.94 -15.69 0.30
N PHE A 117 -1.45 -14.56 -0.24
CA PHE A 117 -0.87 -13.47 0.55
C PHE A 117 -0.78 -12.15 -0.24
N TRP A 118 -0.69 -11.04 0.49
CA TRP A 118 -0.33 -9.75 -0.09
C TRP A 118 0.92 -9.21 0.58
N GLY A 119 1.66 -8.39 -0.15
CA GLY A 119 2.90 -7.82 0.33
C GLY A 119 3.11 -6.36 -0.04
N ARG A 120 4.12 -5.78 0.56
CA ARG A 120 4.59 -4.43 0.24
C ARG A 120 6.11 -4.43 0.23
N ASN A 121 6.66 -3.90 -0.85
CA ASN A 121 8.03 -3.42 -0.87
C ASN A 121 7.97 -1.89 -0.73
N GLU A 122 8.58 -1.35 0.32
CA GLU A 122 8.78 0.11 0.45
C GLU A 122 9.82 0.38 1.56
N PRO A 123 10.79 1.29 1.33
CA PRO A 123 11.67 1.82 2.37
C PRO A 123 10.89 2.43 3.55
N ASN A 124 11.44 2.35 4.77
CA ASN A 124 10.84 2.97 5.97
C ASN A 124 9.49 2.38 6.44
N THR A 125 9.16 1.20 5.93
CA THR A 125 7.96 0.47 6.31
C THR A 125 7.82 0.22 7.81
N HIS A 126 8.96 0.07 8.49
CA HIS A 126 9.07 -0.16 9.92
C HIS A 126 8.51 0.97 10.79
N ILE A 127 8.44 2.22 10.29
CA ILE A 127 7.89 3.37 11.04
C ILE A 127 6.45 3.10 11.47
N TYR A 128 5.69 2.39 10.63
CA TYR A 128 4.27 2.12 10.87
C TYR A 128 4.02 0.86 11.70
N ARG A 129 5.07 0.13 12.11
CA ARG A 129 4.97 -1.17 12.80
C ARG A 129 4.10 -1.08 14.06
N GLN A 130 4.26 -0.04 14.85
CA GLN A 130 3.53 0.17 16.12
C GLN A 130 2.03 0.44 15.97
N TYR A 131 1.57 0.69 14.75
CA TYR A 131 0.17 0.96 14.45
C TYR A 131 -0.56 -0.24 13.84
N TYR A 132 0.17 -1.28 13.42
CA TYR A 132 -0.48 -2.53 13.07
C TYR A 132 -1.00 -3.18 14.34
N ARG A 133 -2.32 -3.34 14.44
CA ARG A 133 -2.91 -4.35 15.32
C ARG A 133 -2.50 -5.71 14.78
N LEU A 134 -1.38 -6.24 15.28
CA LEU A 134 -1.23 -7.69 15.34
C LEU A 134 -2.40 -8.14 16.22
N HIS A 135 -3.32 -8.91 15.63
CA HIS A 135 -4.36 -9.57 16.37
C HIS A 135 -3.69 -10.48 17.41
N GLU A 136 -3.61 -10.01 18.65
CA GLU A 136 -3.66 -10.87 19.84
C GLU A 136 -5.13 -11.07 20.20
#